data_AF-A0A8T2WBI9-F1
#
_entry.id   AF-A0A8T2WBI9-F1
#
_cell.length_a   1.000
_cell.length_b   1.000
_cell.length_c   1.000
_cell.angle_alpha   90.00
_cell.angle_beta   90.00
_cell.angle_gamma   90.00
#
_symmetry.space_group_name_H-M   'P 1'
#
loop_
_entity.id
_entity.type
_entity.pdbx_description
1 polymer ?
#
loop_
_entity_poly.entity_id
_entity_poly.type
_entity_poly.pdbx_seq_one_letter_code
_entity_poly.pdbx_strand_id
1 'polypeptide(L)'
;MFGSGSSTGHDNSGVIPVRFVWPYGGGEVSIFGTFTRWIDLLPMSPVEGCPNVFQIVVSLVPGLHQFKFRVDGQWRVDEQLSFVDGPYGVVNTVVLTKDPPQILNSETPGRSNMELDDVSVCP
;
A
#
# COMPACT_ATOMS: atom_id res chain seq x y z
N MET A 1 -36.45 0.11 -25.33
CA MET A 1 -34.99 0.13 -25.12
C MET A 1 -34.68 1.03 -23.93
N PHE A 2 -34.21 0.46 -22.82
CA PHE A 2 -33.52 1.22 -21.79
C PHE A 2 -32.14 0.56 -21.64
N GLY A 3 -31.09 1.30 -22.02
CA GLY A 3 -29.74 0.99 -21.63
C GLY A 3 -29.49 1.64 -20.29
N SER A 4 -29.02 0.88 -19.30
CA SER A 4 -28.47 1.42 -18.06
C SER A 4 -27.69 0.34 -17.34
N GLY A 5 -26.46 0.69 -16.95
CA GLY A 5 -25.61 -0.10 -16.07
C GLY A 5 -24.48 -0.83 -16.78
N SER A 6 -23.50 -0.09 -17.29
CA SER A 6 -22.15 -0.61 -17.44
C SER A 6 -21.74 -1.16 -16.07
N SER A 7 -21.81 -2.48 -15.89
CA SER A 7 -21.20 -3.13 -14.75
C SER A 7 -19.73 -2.77 -14.81
N THR A 8 -19.30 -1.90 -13.90
CA THR A 8 -17.90 -1.58 -13.63
C THR A 8 -17.21 -2.93 -13.46
N GLY A 9 -16.44 -3.31 -14.48
CA GLY A 9 -15.67 -4.53 -14.45
C GLY A 9 -14.83 -4.50 -13.18
N HIS A 10 -15.11 -5.43 -12.28
CA HIS A 10 -14.12 -5.84 -11.30
C HIS A 10 -12.93 -6.33 -12.13
N ASP A 11 -11.94 -5.47 -12.28
CA ASP A 11 -10.64 -5.81 -12.82
C ASP A 11 -10.04 -6.86 -11.89
N ASN A 12 -10.33 -8.12 -12.18
CA ASN A 12 -9.77 -9.27 -11.49
C ASN A 12 -8.34 -9.52 -12.01
N SER A 13 -7.54 -8.47 -12.17
CA SER A 13 -6.13 -8.59 -12.57
C SER A 13 -5.27 -9.15 -11.44
N GLY A 14 -5.83 -9.31 -10.24
CA GLY A 14 -5.14 -9.91 -9.10
C GLY A 14 -3.94 -9.10 -8.63
N VAL A 15 -3.81 -7.84 -9.06
CA VAL A 15 -2.76 -6.89 -8.64
C VAL A 15 -3.32 -5.89 -7.64
N ILE A 16 -2.47 -5.43 -6.73
CA ILE A 16 -2.75 -4.50 -5.66
C ILE A 16 -1.99 -3.21 -5.98
N PRO A 17 -2.65 -2.05 -6.10
CA PRO A 17 -1.95 -0.77 -6.24
C PRO A 17 -1.25 -0.41 -4.93
N VAL A 18 0.07 -0.29 -4.95
CA VAL A 18 0.90 0.02 -3.78
C VAL A 18 1.54 1.38 -3.96
N ARG A 19 1.37 2.26 -2.98
CA ARG A 19 2.02 3.56 -2.94
C ARG A 19 3.37 3.43 -2.21
N PHE A 20 4.43 3.77 -2.91
CA PHE A 20 5.76 3.96 -2.34
C PHE A 20 6.00 5.44 -2.10
N VAL A 21 6.56 5.79 -0.95
CA VAL A 21 6.82 7.17 -0.54
C VAL A 21 8.26 7.30 -0.07
N TRP A 22 8.91 8.40 -0.44
CA TRP A 22 10.24 8.80 0.01
C TRP A 22 10.16 10.20 0.62
N PRO A 23 10.15 10.34 1.97
CA PRO A 23 9.89 11.61 2.65
C PRO A 23 11.14 12.46 2.95
N TYR A 24 12.33 12.06 2.47
CA TYR A 24 13.61 12.65 2.91
C TYR A 24 14.19 13.71 1.95
N GLY A 25 13.43 14.15 0.95
CA GLY A 25 13.90 15.06 -0.10
C GLY A 25 14.84 14.40 -1.11
N GLY A 26 15.29 15.22 -2.07
CA GLY A 26 16.14 14.81 -3.20
C GLY A 26 15.87 15.67 -4.43
N GLY A 27 16.79 15.67 -5.39
CA GLY A 27 16.58 16.29 -6.70
C GLY A 27 15.85 15.34 -7.66
N GLU A 28 16.39 14.14 -7.85
CA GLU A 28 15.78 13.07 -8.63
C GLU A 28 15.62 11.81 -7.78
N VAL A 29 14.37 11.37 -7.60
CA VAL A 29 14.04 10.16 -6.84
C VAL A 29 13.43 9.12 -7.77
N SER A 30 13.97 7.91 -7.75
CA SER A 30 13.44 6.75 -8.49
C SER A 30 13.39 5.52 -7.60
N ILE A 31 12.53 4.57 -7.93
CA ILE A 31 12.43 3.27 -7.26
C ILE A 31 12.85 2.15 -8.20
N PHE A 32 13.49 1.13 -7.64
CA PHE A 32 13.99 -0.05 -8.35
C PHE A 32 13.61 -1.29 -7.55
N GLY A 33 13.14 -2.36 -8.19
CA GLY A 33 12.70 -3.52 -7.41
C GLY A 33 12.38 -4.75 -8.22
N THR A 34 11.97 -5.79 -7.50
CA THR A 34 11.51 -7.07 -8.05
C THR A 34 10.39 -6.91 -9.09
N PHE A 35 9.55 -5.89 -8.94
CA PHE A 35 8.46 -5.58 -9.87
C PHE A 35 8.91 -4.99 -11.21
N THR A 36 10.12 -4.45 -11.29
CA THR A 36 10.80 -4.13 -12.56
C THR A 36 11.85 -5.17 -12.92
N ARG A 37 11.84 -6.32 -12.26
CA ARG A 37 12.87 -7.37 -12.37
C ARG A 37 14.30 -6.86 -12.13
N TRP A 38 14.45 -5.75 -11.41
CA TRP A 38 15.73 -5.06 -11.27
C TRP A 38 16.37 -4.70 -12.62
N ILE A 39 15.56 -4.25 -13.58
CA ILE A 39 16.01 -3.80 -14.91
C ILE A 39 15.78 -2.29 -15.07
N ASP A 40 14.56 -1.82 -14.78
CA ASP A 40 14.16 -0.42 -14.99
C ASP A 40 13.97 0.36 -13.69
N LEU A 41 14.49 1.60 -13.67
CA LEU A 41 14.25 2.61 -12.63
C LEU A 41 12.95 3.35 -12.93
N LEU A 42 12.03 3.34 -11.97
CA LEU A 42 10.77 4.08 -12.09
C LEU A 42 10.90 5.44 -11.40
N PRO A 43 10.81 6.57 -12.12
CA PRO A 43 10.88 7.89 -11.51
C PRO A 43 9.67 8.16 -10.62
N MET A 44 9.92 8.79 -9.47
CA MET A 44 8.90 9.19 -8.51
C MET A 44 8.56 10.67 -8.69
N SER A 45 7.31 11.04 -8.40
CA SER A 45 6.83 12.42 -8.51
C SER A 45 6.73 13.06 -7.13
N PRO A 46 7.02 14.37 -6.99
CA PRO A 46 6.79 15.08 -5.74
C PRO A 46 5.30 15.06 -5.37
N VAL A 47 5.01 14.97 -4.08
CA VAL A 47 3.66 15.05 -3.53
C VAL A 47 3.17 16.49 -3.60
N GLU A 48 1.91 16.68 -4.00
CA GLU A 48 1.28 18.01 -4.06
C GLU A 48 1.32 18.68 -2.68
N GLY A 49 1.85 19.90 -2.63
CA GLY A 49 2.04 20.66 -1.38
C GLY A 49 3.24 20.22 -0.52
N CYS A 50 3.94 19.13 -0.88
CA CYS A 50 5.10 18.61 -0.15
C CYS A 50 6.27 18.31 -1.10
N PRO A 51 7.03 19.33 -1.55
CA PRO A 51 8.08 19.14 -2.56
C PRO A 51 9.26 18.25 -2.11
N ASN A 52 9.42 18.04 -0.80
CA ASN A 52 10.45 17.16 -0.24
C ASN A 52 9.99 15.70 -0.13
N VAL A 53 8.74 15.40 -0.48
CA VAL A 53 8.18 14.05 -0.41
C VAL A 53 7.93 13.58 -1.83
N PHE A 54 8.49 12.43 -2.20
CA PHE A 54 8.29 11.82 -3.51
C PHE A 54 7.42 10.58 -3.38
N GLN A 55 6.59 10.30 -4.37
CA GLN A 55 5.72 9.13 -4.38
C GLN A 55 5.58 8.51 -5.78
N ILE A 56 5.26 7.22 -5.81
CA ILE A 56 4.81 6.50 -7.00
C ILE A 56 3.80 5.42 -6.59
N VAL A 57 2.84 5.15 -7.45
CA VAL A 57 1.90 4.02 -7.27
C VAL A 57 2.25 2.95 -8.30
N VAL A 58 2.53 1.74 -7.82
CA VAL A 58 2.89 0.58 -8.66
C VAL A 58 1.91 -0.55 -8.38
N SER A 59 1.34 -1.13 -9.43
CA SER A 59 0.46 -2.31 -9.31
C SER A 59 1.30 -3.57 -9.16
N LEU A 60 1.18 -4.22 -7.99
CA LEU A 60 1.99 -5.37 -7.61
C LEU A 60 1.14 -6.61 -7.40
N VAL A 61 1.67 -7.77 -7.77
CA VAL A 61 1.01 -9.03 -7.41
C VAL A 61 1.15 -9.29 -5.91
N PRO A 62 0.22 -10.03 -5.28
CA PRO A 62 0.37 -10.50 -3.91
C PRO A 62 1.63 -11.33 -3.76
N GLY A 63 2.39 -11.07 -2.70
CA GLY A 63 3.68 -11.71 -2.45
C GLY A 63 4.67 -10.80 -1.74
N LEU A 64 5.88 -11.31 -1.58
CA LEU A 64 7.01 -10.56 -1.06
C LEU A 64 7.71 -9.84 -2.20
N HIS A 65 7.82 -8.52 -2.09
CA HIS A 65 8.55 -7.68 -3.03
C HIS A 65 9.71 -6.98 -2.34
N GLN A 66 10.88 -7.04 -2.97
CA GLN A 66 12.04 -6.26 -2.58
C GLN A 66 12.20 -5.05 -3.50
N PHE A 67 12.67 -3.95 -2.94
CA PHE A 67 12.90 -2.70 -3.65
C PHE A 67 13.94 -1.82 -2.97
N LYS A 68 14.40 -0.79 -3.68
CA LYS A 68 15.37 0.19 -3.21
C LYS A 68 15.10 1.54 -3.87
N PHE A 69 15.38 2.62 -3.15
CA PHE A 69 15.29 3.97 -3.70
C PHE A 69 16.65 4.39 -4.29
N ARG A 70 16.60 5.16 -5.36
CA ARG A 70 17.75 5.86 -5.93
C ARG A 70 17.46 7.35 -5.86
N VAL A 71 18.25 8.08 -5.07
CA VAL A 71 18.10 9.50 -4.80
C VAL A 71 19.37 10.20 -5.26
N ASP A 72 19.27 11.10 -6.24
CA ASP A 72 20.40 11.85 -6.81
C ASP A 72 21.57 10.92 -7.21
N GLY A 73 21.21 9.78 -7.81
CA GLY A 73 22.17 8.75 -8.24
C GLY A 73 22.65 7.80 -7.13
N GLN A 74 22.34 8.06 -5.86
CA GLN A 74 22.75 7.24 -4.71
C GLN A 74 21.68 6.23 -4.30
N TRP A 75 22.09 5.00 -3.99
CA TRP A 75 21.20 3.98 -3.49
C TRP A 75 20.87 4.19 -2.02
N ARG A 76 19.57 4.31 -1.71
CA ARG A 76 19.04 4.55 -0.36
C ARG A 76 18.02 3.47 0.01
N VAL A 77 17.95 3.21 1.30
CA VAL A 77 16.90 2.41 1.92
C VAL A 77 16.15 3.31 2.90
N ASP A 78 14.87 3.05 3.06
CA ASP A 78 14.09 3.68 4.11
C ASP A 78 14.20 2.82 5.37
N GLU A 79 14.81 3.35 6.43
CA GLU A 79 14.98 2.63 7.69
C GLU A 79 13.67 2.46 8.46
N GLN A 80 12.62 3.22 8.11
CA GLN A 80 11.29 3.07 8.69
C GLN A 80 10.49 1.91 8.06
N LEU A 81 10.92 1.43 6.90
CA LEU A 81 10.31 0.29 6.23
C LEU A 81 11.08 -0.98 6.57
N SER A 82 10.41 -2.14 6.47
CA SER A 82 11.10 -3.42 6.60
C SER A 82 12.20 -3.53 5.54
N PHE A 83 13.34 -4.09 5.93
CA PHE A 83 14.46 -4.33 5.05
C PHE A 83 15.12 -5.66 5.38
N VAL A 84 15.88 -6.19 4.43
CA VAL A 84 16.73 -7.36 4.60
C VAL A 84 18.14 -7.00 4.20
N ASP A 85 19.11 -7.45 4.99
CA ASP A 85 20.52 -7.45 4.61
C ASP A 85 20.84 -8.75 3.88
N GLY A 86 21.51 -8.64 2.74
CA GLY A 86 21.87 -9.79 1.94
C GLY A 86 23.24 -9.62 1.28
N PRO A 87 23.69 -10.61 0.50
CA PRO A 87 25.00 -10.59 -0.15
C PRO A 87 25.18 -9.45 -1.15
N TYR A 88 24.09 -8.83 -1.60
CA TYR A 88 24.08 -7.70 -2.53
C TYR A 88 23.76 -6.36 -1.84
N GLY A 89 23.86 -6.33 -0.50
CA GLY A 89 23.56 -5.16 0.33
C GLY A 89 22.13 -5.15 0.88
N VAL A 90 21.75 -4.01 1.45
CA VAL A 90 20.45 -3.81 2.10
C VAL A 90 19.41 -3.34 1.07
N VAL A 91 18.22 -3.94 1.13
CA VAL A 91 17.03 -3.59 0.32
C VAL A 91 15.77 -3.58 1.19
N ASN A 92 14.84 -2.70 0.88
CA ASN A 92 13.53 -2.68 1.52
C ASN A 92 12.65 -3.83 1.03
N THR A 93 11.70 -4.24 1.86
CA THR A 93 10.76 -5.35 1.61
C THR A 93 9.33 -4.92 1.93
N VAL A 94 8.38 -5.34 1.09
CA VAL A 94 6.95 -5.20 1.36
C VAL A 94 6.26 -6.53 1.10
N VAL A 95 5.34 -6.93 2.00
CA VAL A 95 4.52 -8.13 1.85
C VAL A 95 3.10 -7.69 1.50
N LEU A 96 2.58 -8.20 0.40
CA LEU A 96 1.25 -7.88 -0.10
C LEU A 96 0.33 -9.08 -0.01
N THR A 97 -0.78 -8.92 0.70
CA THR A 97 -1.86 -9.91 0.82
C THR A 97 -3.06 -9.46 -0.02
N LYS A 98 -3.78 -10.41 -0.63
CA LYS A 98 -5.03 -10.12 -1.38
C LYS A 98 -6.16 -9.59 -0.48
N ASP A 99 -6.03 -9.81 0.81
CA ASP A 99 -6.86 -9.23 1.83
C ASP A 99 -6.62 -7.71 1.85
N PRO A 100 -7.64 -6.84 1.61
CA PRO A 100 -7.52 -5.44 1.96
C PRO A 100 -7.15 -5.39 3.44
N PRO A 101 -6.32 -4.44 3.92
CA PRO A 101 -6.01 -4.37 5.34
C PRO A 101 -7.34 -4.35 6.08
N GLN A 102 -7.68 -5.47 6.74
CA GLN A 102 -8.67 -5.46 7.78
C GLN A 102 -8.11 -4.43 8.73
N ILE A 103 -8.72 -3.24 8.78
CA ILE A 103 -8.47 -2.35 9.89
C ILE A 103 -8.88 -3.21 11.07
N LEU A 104 -7.88 -3.78 11.74
CA LEU A 104 -8.06 -4.47 13.00
C LEU A 104 -8.40 -3.33 13.94
N ASN A 105 -9.69 -2.97 13.97
CA ASN A 105 -10.30 -2.14 14.97
C ASN A 105 -10.02 -2.85 16.30
N SER A 106 -8.87 -2.52 16.86
CA SER A 106 -8.36 -3.05 18.10
C SER A 106 -8.99 -2.22 19.21
N GLU A 107 -10.31 -2.28 19.37
CA GLU A 107 -10.99 -1.84 20.59
C GLU A 107 -12.08 -2.84 20.93
N THR A 108 -12.06 -3.26 22.19
CA THR A 108 -12.43 -4.59 22.69
C THR A 108 -13.81 -4.53 23.41
N PRO A 109 -14.08 -5.35 24.44
CA PRO A 109 -15.27 -6.19 24.59
C PRO A 109 -16.46 -5.43 25.23
N GLY A 110 -17.66 -5.54 24.64
CA GLY A 110 -18.81 -4.83 25.18
C GLY A 110 -20.14 -5.18 24.54
N ARG A 111 -20.40 -6.46 24.26
CA ARG A 111 -21.77 -6.92 24.05
C ARG A 111 -22.28 -7.40 25.40
N SER A 112 -22.60 -6.43 26.25
CA SER A 112 -23.52 -6.70 27.35
C SER A 112 -24.83 -7.16 26.71
N ASN A 113 -25.09 -8.45 26.89
CA ASN A 113 -26.39 -9.05 26.72
C ASN A 113 -27.36 -8.26 27.61
N MET A 114 -28.27 -7.50 27.01
CA MET A 114 -29.54 -7.20 27.64
C MET A 114 -30.64 -7.70 26.70
N GLU A 115 -31.31 -8.71 27.23
CA GLU A 115 -32.45 -9.47 26.77
C GLU A 115 -33.59 -8.54 26.29
N LEU A 116 -34.20 -8.90 25.16
CA LEU A 116 -35.43 -8.29 24.67
C LEU A 116 -36.59 -8.89 25.47
N ASP A 117 -37.16 -8.13 26.41
CA ASP A 117 -38.45 -8.47 27.03
C ASP A 117 -39.53 -7.49 26.59
N ASP A 118 -40.35 -8.02 25.69
CA ASP A 118 -41.81 -8.01 25.66
C ASP A 118 -42.59 -6.69 25.87
N VAL A 119 -43.38 -6.40 24.83
CA VAL A 119 -44.42 -5.39 24.75
C VAL A 119 -45.63 -5.81 25.60
N SER A 120 -46.03 -4.99 26.57
CA SER A 120 -47.40 -5.07 27.11
C SER A 120 -47.94 -3.75 27.65
N VAL A 121 -48.83 -3.18 26.81
CA VAL A 121 -50.14 -2.56 27.09
C VAL A 121 -50.30 -1.37 28.06
N CYS A 122 -51.21 -0.49 27.62
CA CYS A 122 -51.73 0.77 28.14
C CYS A 122 -52.25 0.71 29.59
N PRO A 123 -52.49 1.88 30.20
CA PRO A 123 -53.81 2.53 30.06
C PRO A 123 -53.79 3.98 29.55
#